data_AF-A0A1F8RYV8-F1
#
_entry.id   AF-A0A1F8RYV8-F1
#
_cell.length_a   1.000
_cell.length_b   1.000
_cell.length_c   1.000
_cell.angle_alpha   90.00
_cell.angle_beta   90.00
_cell.angle_gamma   90.00
#
_symmetry.space_group_name_H-M   'P 1'
#
loop_
_entity.id
_entity.type
_entity.pdbx_description
1 polymer ?
#
loop_
_entity_poly.entity_id
_entity_poly.type
_entity_poly.pdbx_seq_one_letter_code
_entity_poly.pdbx_strand_id
1 'polypeptide(L)'
;MRRLPTFELSPVYTARGVGASLAAGAVVGAVWAGLLSHNLGVVGYFVFFVALGIGYAVGEAVSWATNRKRGPVLQGIAVAGVVEAYLLRNLLEGVAVIPSNDLWGYILVAVAAIVAVGRLR
;
A
#
# COMPACT_ATOMS: atom_id res chain seq x y z
N MET A 1 -17.04 -0.70 -30.44
CA MET A 1 -16.09 -0.96 -29.34
C MET A 1 -16.71 -1.98 -28.39
N ARG A 2 -16.35 -3.26 -28.54
CA ARG A 2 -16.90 -4.36 -27.71
C ARG A 2 -16.18 -4.32 -26.37
N ARG A 3 -16.88 -3.98 -25.28
CA ARG A 3 -16.35 -4.15 -23.92
C ARG A 3 -16.06 -5.64 -23.76
N LEU A 4 -14.78 -5.99 -23.69
CA LEU A 4 -14.36 -7.35 -23.32
C LEU A 4 -15.02 -7.64 -21.97
N PRO A 5 -15.67 -8.81 -21.81
CA PRO A 5 -16.26 -9.20 -20.54
C PRO A 5 -15.17 -9.04 -19.48
N THR A 6 -15.44 -8.20 -18.48
CA THR A 6 -14.56 -7.98 -17.35
C THR A 6 -14.10 -9.36 -16.90
N PHE A 7 -12.80 -9.64 -17.01
CA PHE A 7 -12.20 -10.89 -16.57
C PHE A 7 -12.80 -11.18 -15.19
N GLU A 8 -13.65 -12.20 -15.09
CA GLU A 8 -14.25 -12.59 -13.82
C GLU A 8 -13.12 -13.11 -12.95
N LEU A 9 -12.46 -12.20 -12.24
CA LEU A 9 -11.59 -12.54 -11.14
C LEU A 9 -12.44 -13.37 -10.21
N SER A 10 -12.12 -14.66 -10.11
CA SER A 10 -12.82 -15.56 -9.19
C SER A 10 -12.89 -14.86 -7.83
N PRO A 11 -14.07 -14.79 -7.20
CA PRO A 11 -14.26 -14.10 -5.92
C PRO A 11 -13.24 -14.51 -4.86
N VAL A 12 -12.75 -15.75 -4.94
CA VAL A 12 -11.71 -16.32 -4.09
C VAL A 12 -10.38 -15.56 -4.21
N TYR A 13 -9.94 -15.22 -5.43
CA TYR A 13 -8.70 -14.46 -5.62
C TYR A 13 -8.84 -13.03 -5.12
N THR A 14 -10.00 -12.41 -5.31
CA THR A 14 -10.28 -11.07 -4.77
C THR A 14 -10.24 -11.07 -3.26
N ALA A 15 -10.91 -12.04 -2.61
CA ALA A 15 -10.90 -12.17 -1.15
C ALA A 15 -9.49 -12.41 -0.59
N ARG A 16 -8.70 -13.27 -1.24
CA ARG A 16 -7.29 -13.50 -0.90
C ARG A 16 -6.45 -12.22 -1.05
N GLY A 17 -6.66 -11.47 -2.13
CA GLY A 17 -6.00 -10.19 -2.36
C GLY A 17 -6.32 -9.18 -1.26
N VAL A 18 -7.60 -9.06 -0.88
CA VAL A 18 -8.03 -8.19 0.23
C VAL A 18 -7.34 -8.61 1.53
N GLY A 19 -7.41 -9.89 1.90
CA GLY A 19 -6.77 -10.38 3.13
C GLY A 19 -5.27 -10.13 3.16
N ALA A 20 -4.57 -10.35 2.04
CA ALA A 20 -3.13 -10.09 1.95
C ALA A 20 -2.82 -8.59 2.01
N SER A 21 -3.64 -7.75 1.38
CA SER A 21 -3.49 -6.30 1.41
C SER A 21 -3.64 -5.75 2.82
N LEU A 22 -4.68 -6.18 3.55
CA LEU A 22 -4.93 -5.77 4.93
C LEU A 22 -3.78 -6.20 5.85
N ALA A 23 -3.36 -7.47 5.75
CA ALA A 23 -2.27 -7.99 6.57
C ALA A 23 -0.94 -7.27 6.28
N ALA A 24 -0.60 -7.08 5.00
CA ALA A 24 0.63 -6.39 4.61
C ALA A 24 0.58 -4.90 5.00
N GLY A 25 -0.56 -4.23 4.76
CA GLY A 25 -0.78 -2.84 5.13
C GLY A 25 -0.62 -2.62 6.63
N ALA A 26 -1.24 -3.48 7.45
CA ALA A 26 -1.11 -3.42 8.91
C ALA A 26 0.33 -3.62 9.39
N VAL A 27 1.03 -4.64 8.89
CA VAL A 27 2.44 -4.89 9.26
C VAL A 27 3.31 -3.71 8.86
N VAL A 28 3.20 -3.25 7.62
CA VAL A 28 4.02 -2.15 7.11
C VAL A 28 3.71 -0.83 7.83
N GLY A 29 2.44 -0.53 8.08
CA GLY A 29 2.03 0.67 8.83
C GLY A 29 2.53 0.66 10.27
N ALA A 30 2.47 -0.49 10.96
CA ALA A 30 3.01 -0.64 12.30
C ALA A 30 4.53 -0.50 12.35
N VAL A 31 5.24 -1.09 11.38
CA VAL A 31 6.69 -0.95 11.24
C VAL A 31 7.07 0.50 10.95
N TRP A 32 6.30 1.19 10.11
CA TRP A 32 6.50 2.61 9.83
C TRP A 32 6.35 3.44 11.12
N ALA A 33 5.26 3.29 11.86
CA ALA A 33 5.06 4.01 13.12
C ALA A 33 6.16 3.73 14.15
N GLY A 34 6.62 2.48 14.28
CA GLY A 34 7.62 2.11 15.29
C GLY A 34 9.05 2.52 14.95
N LEU A 35 9.46 2.39 13.69
CA LEU A 35 10.88 2.53 13.29
C LEU A 35 11.20 3.84 12.57
N LEU A 36 10.21 4.47 11.91
CA LEU A 36 10.45 5.61 11.02
C LEU A 36 9.87 6.94 11.54
N SER A 37 9.07 6.89 12.61
CA SER A 37 8.34 8.04 13.17
C SER A 37 9.24 9.09 13.84
N HIS A 38 10.33 8.70 14.50
CA HIS A 38 11.02 9.57 15.45
C HIS A 38 12.11 10.49 14.88
N ASN A 39 12.51 10.39 13.60
CA ASN A 39 13.66 11.13 13.07
C ASN A 39 13.52 11.59 11.61
N LEU A 40 12.40 12.22 11.23
CA LEU A 40 12.20 12.71 9.86
C LEU A 40 13.15 13.86 9.45
N GLY A 41 13.92 14.44 10.38
CA GLY A 41 15.05 15.32 10.05
C GLY A 41 16.20 14.61 9.32
N VAL A 42 16.27 13.28 9.39
CA VAL A 42 17.33 12.44 8.78
C VAL A 42 16.85 11.76 7.48
N VAL A 43 15.54 11.73 7.21
CA VAL A 43 14.93 10.90 6.16
C VAL A 43 14.69 11.64 4.84
N GLY A 44 15.00 12.95 4.73
CA GLY A 44 14.70 13.78 3.55
C GLY A 44 14.87 13.08 2.19
N TYR A 45 16.06 12.57 1.86
CA TYR A 45 16.32 11.85 0.59
C TYR A 45 15.95 10.36 0.66
N PHE A 46 16.02 9.73 1.83
CA PHE A 46 15.73 8.30 2.00
C PHE A 46 14.25 7.96 2.00
N VAL A 47 13.39 8.98 2.07
CA VAL A 47 11.93 8.89 2.04
C VAL A 47 11.42 8.12 0.81
N PHE A 48 12.13 8.24 -0.32
CA PHE A 48 11.78 7.51 -1.54
C PHE A 48 12.05 6.01 -1.43
N PHE A 49 13.11 5.59 -0.75
CA PHE A 49 13.38 4.16 -0.53
C PHE A 49 12.35 3.53 0.41
N VAL A 50 11.89 4.28 1.41
CA VAL A 50 10.77 3.86 2.26
C VAL A 50 9.51 3.68 1.40
N ALA A 51 9.18 4.64 0.54
CA ALA A 51 8.01 4.55 -0.34
C ALA A 51 8.09 3.34 -1.28
N LEU A 52 9.26 3.12 -1.88
CA LEU A 52 9.53 1.95 -2.71
C LEU A 52 9.33 0.65 -1.92
N GLY A 53 9.85 0.58 -0.68
CA GLY A 53 9.73 -0.58 0.19
C GLY A 53 8.29 -0.90 0.56
N ILE A 54 7.52 0.12 0.96
CA ILE A 54 6.09 -0.02 1.30
C ILE A 54 5.31 -0.52 0.10
N GLY A 55 5.44 0.17 -1.04
CA GLY A 55 4.72 -0.19 -2.26
C GLY A 55 5.09 -1.60 -2.74
N TYR A 56 6.37 -1.94 -2.69
CA TYR A 56 6.86 -3.27 -3.05
C TYR A 56 6.28 -4.35 -2.13
N ALA A 57 6.31 -4.16 -0.81
CA ALA A 57 5.84 -5.14 0.16
C ALA A 57 4.34 -5.42 -0.01
N VAL A 58 3.52 -4.37 -0.10
CA VAL A 58 2.07 -4.51 -0.28
C VAL A 58 1.75 -5.12 -1.65
N GLY A 59 2.35 -4.61 -2.73
CA GLY A 59 2.13 -5.12 -4.08
C GLY A 59 2.56 -6.57 -4.25
N GLU A 60 3.69 -6.97 -3.67
CA GLU A 60 4.18 -8.36 -3.74
C GLU A 60 3.31 -9.32 -2.92
N ALA A 61 2.87 -8.91 -1.72
CA ALA A 61 1.96 -9.72 -0.90
C ALA A 61 0.64 -10.01 -1.63
N VAL A 62 0.04 -8.98 -2.24
CA VAL A 62 -1.19 -9.13 -3.04
C VAL A 62 -0.93 -10.00 -4.28
N SER A 63 0.20 -9.80 -4.97
CA SER A 63 0.59 -10.59 -6.14
C SER A 63 0.72 -12.08 -5.78
N TRP A 64 1.40 -12.42 -4.67
CA TRP A 64 1.55 -13.81 -4.23
C TRP A 64 0.22 -14.45 -3.83
N ALA A 65 -0.62 -13.73 -3.07
CA ALA A 65 -1.91 -14.24 -2.63
C ALA A 65 -2.90 -14.49 -3.77
N THR A 66 -2.75 -13.77 -4.88
CA THR A 66 -3.63 -13.85 -6.06
C THR A 66 -3.08 -14.76 -7.17
N ASN A 67 -1.99 -15.49 -6.89
CA ASN A 67 -1.27 -16.32 -7.86
C ASN A 67 -0.76 -15.53 -9.07
N ARG A 68 -0.17 -14.35 -8.80
CA ARG A 68 0.37 -13.43 -9.81
C ARG A 68 -0.67 -13.13 -10.91
N LYS A 69 -1.86 -12.73 -10.46
CA LYS A 69 -2.88 -12.18 -11.35
C LYS A 69 -2.84 -10.67 -11.28
N ARG A 70 -3.06 -10.04 -12.44
CA ARG A 70 -3.19 -8.59 -12.56
C ARG A 70 -4.56 -8.22 -13.10
N GLY A 71 -5.19 -7.24 -12.46
CA GLY A 71 -6.45 -6.66 -12.91
C GLY A 71 -6.77 -5.36 -12.16
N PRO A 72 -7.66 -4.51 -12.68
CA PRO A 72 -7.99 -3.22 -12.07
C PRO A 72 -8.47 -3.34 -10.62
N VAL A 73 -9.23 -4.39 -10.30
CA VAL A 73 -9.70 -4.66 -8.93
C VAL A 73 -8.54 -4.93 -7.98
N LEU A 74 -7.55 -5.75 -8.40
CA LEU A 74 -6.38 -6.06 -7.58
C LEU A 74 -5.47 -4.84 -7.41
N GLN A 75 -5.40 -3.97 -8.41
CA GLN A 75 -4.71 -2.68 -8.31
C GLN A 75 -5.36 -1.79 -7.25
N GLY A 76 -6.70 -1.68 -7.26
CA GLY A 76 -7.43 -0.94 -6.24
C GLY A 76 -7.21 -1.49 -4.84
N ILE A 77 -7.18 -2.83 -4.70
CA ILE A 77 -6.87 -3.50 -3.43
C ILE A 77 -5.46 -3.14 -2.95
N ALA A 78 -4.43 -3.24 -3.81
CA ALA A 78 -3.07 -2.90 -3.43
C ALA A 78 -2.92 -1.43 -3.01
N VAL A 79 -3.58 -0.50 -3.72
CA VAL A 79 -3.61 0.92 -3.33
C VAL A 79 -4.29 1.10 -1.97
N ALA A 80 -5.41 0.41 -1.73
CA ALA A 80 -6.11 0.46 -0.45
C ALA A 80 -5.22 0.01 0.71
N GLY A 81 -4.40 -1.05 0.54
CA GLY A 81 -3.44 -1.48 1.55
C GLY A 81 -2.33 -0.47 1.84
N VAL A 82 -1.86 0.27 0.83
CA VAL A 82 -0.89 1.35 1.04
C VAL A 82 -1.52 2.51 1.80
N VAL A 83 -2.75 2.89 1.45
CA VAL A 83 -3.50 3.94 2.17
C VAL A 83 -3.75 3.52 3.61
N GLU A 84 -4.22 2.29 3.82
CA GLU A 84 -4.40 1.71 5.15
C GLU A 84 -3.11 1.78 5.98
N ALA A 85 -1.96 1.38 5.42
CA ALA A 85 -0.68 1.44 6.13
C ALA A 85 -0.37 2.85 6.65
N TYR A 86 -0.66 3.88 5.86
CA TYR A 86 -0.50 5.28 6.26
C TYR A 86 -1.47 5.70 7.36
N LEU A 87 -2.74 5.34 7.23
CA LEU A 87 -3.75 5.64 8.25
C LEU A 87 -3.41 4.96 9.58
N LEU A 88 -2.96 3.70 9.53
CA LEU A 88 -2.49 2.95 10.69
C LEU A 88 -1.26 3.59 11.31
N ARG A 89 -0.30 4.04 10.49
CA ARG A 89 0.85 4.79 10.98
C ARG A 89 0.42 6.02 11.78
N ASN A 90 -0.48 6.83 11.23
CA ASN A 90 -0.96 8.05 11.88
C ASN A 90 -1.70 7.73 13.19
N LEU A 91 -2.52 6.68 13.17
CA LEU A 91 -3.26 6.22 14.34
C LEU A 91 -2.32 5.76 15.46
N LEU A 92 -1.28 5.01 15.13
CA LEU A 92 -0.31 4.49 16.11
C LEU A 92 0.63 5.57 16.66
N GLU A 93 0.91 6.62 15.87
CA GLU A 93 1.66 7.78 16.33
C GLU A 93 0.82 8.73 17.21
N GLY A 94 -0.49 8.51 17.32
CA GLY A 94 -1.38 9.35 18.11
C GLY A 94 -1.64 10.73 17.50
N VAL A 95 -1.43 10.89 16.19
CA VAL A 95 -1.74 12.12 15.44
C VAL A 95 -3.10 12.00 14.76
N ALA A 96 -3.55 13.09 14.12
CA ALA A 96 -4.76 13.05 13.30
C ALA A 96 -4.64 11.97 12.22
N VAL A 97 -5.71 11.19 12.00
CA VAL A 97 -5.74 10.10 11.01
C VAL A 97 -5.44 10.61 9.60
N ILE A 98 -5.91 11.82 9.29
CA ILE A 98 -5.59 12.55 8.05
C ILE A 98 -5.08 13.95 8.45
N PRO A 99 -3.77 14.11 8.68
CA PRO A 99 -3.18 15.36 9.11
C PRO A 99 -3.01 16.32 7.92
N SER A 100 -3.51 17.54 8.02
CA SER A 100 -3.45 18.53 6.92
C SER A 100 -2.02 19.00 6.59
N ASN A 101 -1.07 18.81 7.51
CA ASN A 101 0.30 19.29 7.43
C ASN A 101 1.34 18.19 7.10
N ASP A 102 0.92 17.01 6.65
CA ASP A 102 1.82 15.88 6.35
C ASP A 102 2.09 15.70 4.85
N LEU A 103 2.67 16.74 4.22
CA LEU A 103 3.01 16.72 2.79
C LEU A 103 3.89 15.52 2.40
N TRP A 104 4.86 15.18 3.26
CA TRP A 104 5.79 14.08 3.01
C TRP A 104 5.10 12.72 3.07
N GLY A 105 4.22 12.51 4.06
CA GLY A 105 3.38 11.31 4.13
C GLY A 105 2.53 11.14 2.87
N TYR A 106 1.92 12.21 2.37
CA TYR A 106 1.13 12.15 1.14
C TYR A 106 1.96 11.81 -0.11
N ILE A 107 3.15 12.40 -0.25
CA ILE A 107 4.07 12.05 -1.35
C ILE A 107 4.48 10.58 -1.25
N LEU A 108 4.81 10.10 -0.04
CA LEU A 108 5.14 8.71 0.24
C LEU A 108 4.04 7.75 -0.19
N VAL A 109 2.80 8.03 0.21
CA VAL A 109 1.63 7.21 -0.14
C VAL A 109 1.40 7.20 -1.64
N ALA A 110 1.51 8.34 -2.32
CA ALA A 110 1.35 8.43 -3.76
C ALA A 110 2.39 7.57 -4.50
N VAL A 111 3.67 7.71 -4.13
CA VAL A 111 4.77 6.93 -4.73
C VAL A 111 4.60 5.44 -4.43
N ALA A 112 4.34 5.09 -3.17
CA ALA A 112 4.13 3.70 -2.75
C ALA A 112 2.94 3.06 -3.48
N ALA A 113 1.85 3.78 -3.71
CA ALA A 113 0.69 3.30 -4.45
C ALA A 113 1.04 3.02 -5.93
N ILE A 114 1.78 3.91 -6.59
CA ILE A 114 2.25 3.70 -7.97
C ILE A 114 3.13 2.44 -8.03
N VAL A 115 4.04 2.30 -7.07
CA VAL A 115 4.96 1.15 -6.99
C VAL A 115 4.19 -0.15 -6.74
N ALA A 116 3.23 -0.16 -5.82
CA ALA A 116 2.40 -1.32 -5.51
C ALA A 116 1.64 -1.79 -6.76
N VAL A 117 1.03 -0.86 -7.50
CA VAL A 117 0.34 -1.16 -8.76
C VAL A 117 1.30 -1.68 -9.82
N GLY A 118 2.49 -1.09 -9.93
CA GLY A 118 3.54 -1.54 -10.84
C GLY A 118 4.11 -2.92 -10.50
N ARG A 119 3.99 -3.34 -9.22
CA ARG A 119 4.53 -4.61 -8.73
C ARG A 119 3.59 -5.79 -8.90
N LEU A 120 2.29 -5.55 -9.07
CA LEU A 120 1.33 -6.60 -9.40
C LEU A 120 1.70 -7.27 -10.72
N ARG A 121 1.96 -8.58 -10.65
CA ARG A 121 2.31 -9.44 -11.79
C ARG A 121 1.17 -10.38 -12.08
#